data_AF-A0A976LQS0-F1
#
_entry.id   AF-A0A976LQS0-F1
#
_cell.length_a   1.000
_cell.length_b   1.000
_cell.length_c   1.000
_cell.angle_alpha   90.00
_cell.angle_beta   90.00
_cell.angle_gamma   90.00
#
_symmetry.space_group_name_H-M   'P 1'
#
loop_
_entity.id
_entity.type
_entity.pdbx_description
1 polymer ?
#
loop_
_entity_poly.entity_id
_entity_poly.type
_entity_poly.pdbx_seq_one_letter_code
_entity_poly.pdbx_strand_id
1 'polypeptide(L)'
;MIPLNSEQKQLLFDYCFGFTSPEQTIESEALISSSKRAAVLHSKIKSTLEPLNSIELQFCPDSLADRTVLRLNSLANSSQARLQKLLTSEQNRKFTFKDWLMSGFGRRLATAAVLMIVGSLLITSFRAVSGYARHHSLRQQCQMQQSSIFQGLHNYISDHDGQSPAVATSAGDPWWKVGDQGDENHSNTRRVYLLVKKGYVKPTDFVCPACEHGENLQMTPSQLSKFKDFPSRRYITYSFQISCRHTSNGKLLCRNVIMSDWNPVFEELPDDFSKQVNVRLNKKLLTLNSNNHNRRGQNVLFGDGRVEFLKTRFIGTDDIFTLQDTDVYQGSESPSCETDFFLAP
;
A
#
# COMPACT_ATOMS: atom_id res chain seq x y z
N MET A 1 -53.76 5.53 -21.71
CA MET A 1 -52.43 5.29 -21.10
C MET A 1 -51.91 6.61 -20.53
N ILE A 2 -51.59 6.66 -19.24
CA ILE A 2 -51.12 7.89 -18.59
C ILE A 2 -49.68 8.19 -19.06
N PRO A 3 -49.38 9.39 -19.55
CA PRO A 3 -48.02 9.78 -19.91
C PRO A 3 -47.16 9.92 -18.64
N LEU A 4 -45.88 9.51 -18.72
CA LEU A 4 -44.91 9.80 -17.66
C LEU A 4 -44.72 11.32 -17.56
N ASN A 5 -44.76 11.84 -16.34
CA ASN A 5 -44.42 13.24 -16.10
C ASN A 5 -42.90 13.45 -16.22
N SER A 6 -42.46 14.71 -16.16
CA SER A 6 -41.03 15.04 -16.32
C SER A 6 -40.15 14.49 -15.19
N GLU A 7 -40.65 14.48 -13.97
CA GLU A 7 -39.94 13.95 -12.79
C GLU A 7 -39.71 12.45 -12.90
N GLN A 8 -40.72 11.69 -13.31
CA GLN A 8 -40.66 10.25 -13.55
C GLN A 8 -39.68 9.90 -14.67
N LYS A 9 -39.60 10.73 -15.71
CA LYS A 9 -38.61 10.54 -16.79
C LYS A 9 -37.19 10.81 -16.30
N GLN A 10 -37.00 11.86 -15.50
CA GLN A 10 -35.72 12.21 -14.91
C GLN A 10 -35.25 11.11 -13.95
N LEU A 11 -36.15 10.64 -13.08
CA LEU A 11 -35.90 9.54 -12.15
C LEU A 11 -35.44 8.26 -12.87
N LEU A 12 -36.14 7.87 -13.95
CA LEU A 12 -35.73 6.70 -14.76
C LEU A 12 -34.40 6.91 -15.48
N PHE A 13 -34.11 8.14 -15.90
CA PHE A 13 -32.81 8.48 -16.48
C PHE A 13 -31.70 8.32 -15.44
N ASP A 14 -31.83 8.97 -14.29
CA ASP A 14 -30.86 8.91 -13.19
C ASP A 14 -30.64 7.46 -12.72
N TYR A 15 -31.70 6.66 -12.65
CA TYR A 15 -31.62 5.24 -12.33
C TYR A 15 -30.77 4.46 -13.33
N CYS A 16 -30.94 4.70 -14.65
CA CYS A 16 -30.17 4.02 -15.69
C CYS A 16 -28.66 4.35 -15.64
N PHE A 17 -28.29 5.52 -15.11
CA PHE A 17 -26.89 5.94 -14.96
C PHE A 17 -26.33 5.72 -13.55
N GLY A 18 -27.10 5.15 -12.63
CA GLY A 18 -26.67 4.89 -11.25
C GLY A 18 -26.53 6.14 -10.38
N PHE A 19 -27.28 7.21 -10.69
CA PHE A 19 -27.27 8.47 -9.94
C PHE A 19 -28.37 8.57 -8.88
N THR A 20 -29.18 7.52 -8.69
CA THR A 20 -30.28 7.50 -7.72
C THR A 20 -29.81 7.22 -6.29
N SER A 21 -30.48 7.84 -5.32
CA SER A 21 -30.40 7.41 -3.91
C SER A 21 -31.04 6.01 -3.72
N PRO A 22 -30.83 5.34 -2.57
CA PRO A 22 -31.50 4.08 -2.27
C PRO A 22 -33.02 4.16 -2.35
N GLU A 23 -33.62 5.25 -1.87
CA GLU A 23 -35.06 5.48 -1.91
C GLU A 23 -35.58 5.67 -3.34
N GLN A 24 -34.86 6.47 -4.13
CA GLN A 24 -35.17 6.72 -5.55
C GLN A 24 -35.01 5.47 -6.41
N THR A 25 -34.10 4.57 -6.02
CA THR A 25 -33.89 3.28 -6.69
C THR A 25 -35.12 2.40 -6.54
N ILE A 26 -35.62 2.26 -5.31
CA ILE A 26 -36.84 1.50 -5.01
C ILE A 26 -38.05 2.11 -5.75
N GLU A 27 -38.16 3.43 -5.75
CA GLU A 27 -39.22 4.15 -6.48
C GLU A 27 -39.15 3.90 -7.99
N SER A 28 -37.95 3.92 -8.56
CA SER A 28 -37.70 3.63 -9.98
C SER A 28 -38.09 2.20 -10.36
N GLU A 29 -37.72 1.23 -9.53
CA GLU A 29 -38.06 -0.19 -9.74
C GLU A 29 -39.56 -0.43 -9.63
N ALA A 30 -40.22 0.20 -8.66
CA ALA A 30 -41.67 0.17 -8.53
C ALA A 30 -42.36 0.81 -9.74
N LEU A 31 -41.84 1.94 -10.24
CA LEU A 31 -42.37 2.63 -11.42
C LEU A 31 -42.17 1.81 -12.70
N ILE A 32 -41.02 1.16 -12.88
CA ILE A 32 -40.74 0.24 -14.00
C ILE A 32 -41.70 -0.95 -13.97
N SER A 33 -41.93 -1.52 -12.78
CA SER A 33 -42.79 -2.69 -12.60
C SER A 33 -44.28 -2.37 -12.79
N SER A 34 -44.72 -1.19 -12.39
CA SER A 34 -46.13 -0.78 -12.42
C SER A 34 -46.53 -0.05 -13.72
N SER A 35 -45.59 0.48 -14.51
CA SER A 35 -45.87 1.24 -15.72
C SER A 35 -45.20 0.64 -16.96
N LYS A 36 -46.02 0.11 -17.88
CA LYS A 36 -45.54 -0.40 -19.19
C LYS A 36 -44.71 0.63 -19.97
N ARG A 37 -45.02 1.92 -19.82
CA ARG A 37 -44.29 3.01 -20.51
C ARG A 37 -42.94 3.28 -19.86
N ALA A 38 -42.85 3.18 -18.53
CA ALA A 38 -41.58 3.25 -17.81
C ALA A 38 -40.67 2.09 -18.18
N ALA A 39 -41.20 0.86 -18.23
CA ALA A 39 -40.45 -0.32 -18.67
C ALA A 39 -39.90 -0.17 -20.10
N VAL A 40 -40.71 0.34 -21.04
CA VAL A 40 -40.25 0.60 -22.42
C VAL A 40 -39.16 1.67 -22.46
N LEU A 41 -39.31 2.76 -21.71
CA LEU A 41 -38.31 3.83 -21.66
C LEU A 41 -36.98 3.34 -21.06
N HIS A 42 -37.05 2.63 -19.93
CA HIS A 42 -35.89 2.01 -19.27
C HIS A 42 -35.17 1.04 -20.22
N SER A 43 -35.89 0.15 -20.89
CA SER A 43 -35.32 -0.79 -21.86
C SER A 43 -34.61 -0.06 -23.02
N LYS A 44 -35.21 1.03 -23.53
CA LYS A 44 -34.63 1.82 -24.61
C LYS A 44 -33.37 2.58 -24.18
N ILE A 45 -33.34 3.12 -22.97
CA ILE A 45 -32.13 3.77 -22.44
C ILE A 45 -31.03 2.73 -22.26
N LYS A 46 -31.34 1.57 -21.63
CA LYS A 46 -30.38 0.50 -21.41
C LYS A 46 -29.78 -0.04 -22.71
N SER A 47 -30.61 -0.27 -23.75
CA SER A 47 -30.11 -0.70 -25.07
C SER A 47 -29.24 0.36 -25.75
N THR A 48 -29.50 1.64 -25.50
CA THR A 48 -28.69 2.75 -26.04
C THR A 48 -27.33 2.83 -25.35
N LEU A 49 -27.25 2.44 -24.07
CA LEU A 49 -26.02 2.44 -23.28
C LEU A 49 -25.22 1.15 -23.41
N GLU A 50 -25.83 0.06 -23.89
CA GLU A 50 -25.18 -1.25 -24.05
C GLU A 50 -23.83 -1.19 -24.80
N PRO A 51 -23.69 -0.44 -25.92
CA PRO A 51 -22.40 -0.33 -26.61
C PRO A 51 -21.28 0.27 -25.74
N LEU A 52 -21.61 1.15 -24.78
CA LEU A 52 -20.62 1.75 -23.89
C LEU A 52 -19.99 0.73 -22.94
N ASN A 53 -20.68 -0.38 -22.64
CA ASN A 53 -20.13 -1.47 -21.83
C ASN A 53 -19.03 -2.26 -22.56
N SER A 54 -18.98 -2.16 -23.89
CA SER A 54 -17.97 -2.82 -24.73
C SER A 54 -16.74 -1.96 -25.02
N ILE A 55 -16.73 -0.71 -24.53
CA ILE A 55 -15.55 0.15 -24.66
C ILE A 55 -14.45 -0.45 -23.78
N GLU A 56 -13.36 -0.91 -24.42
CA GLU A 56 -12.16 -1.30 -23.72
C GLU A 56 -11.70 -0.15 -22.84
N LEU A 57 -11.65 -0.41 -21.53
CA LEU A 57 -11.06 0.50 -20.56
C LEU A 57 -9.60 0.68 -20.94
N GLN A 58 -9.26 1.82 -21.54
CA GLN A 58 -7.86 2.19 -21.70
C GLN A 58 -7.25 2.28 -20.30
N PHE A 59 -6.20 1.50 -20.08
CA PHE A 59 -5.42 1.59 -18.85
C PHE A 59 -4.99 3.04 -18.64
N CYS A 60 -5.29 3.59 -17.47
CA CYS A 60 -4.81 4.90 -17.09
C CYS A 60 -3.28 4.87 -17.19
N PRO A 61 -2.65 5.69 -18.04
CA PRO A 61 -1.20 5.70 -18.14
C PRO A 61 -0.60 6.04 -16.78
N ASP A 62 0.41 5.30 -16.31
CA ASP A 62 1.04 5.52 -15.00
C ASP A 62 1.50 6.98 -14.83
N SER A 63 2.01 7.57 -15.92
CA SER A 63 2.39 8.99 -15.96
C SER A 63 1.26 9.97 -15.63
N LEU A 64 0.00 9.61 -15.85
CA LEU A 64 -1.16 10.44 -15.56
C LEU A 64 -1.54 10.37 -14.08
N ALA A 65 -1.41 9.20 -13.46
CA ALA A 65 -1.52 9.05 -12.00
C ALA A 65 -0.41 9.85 -11.30
N ASP A 66 0.84 9.69 -11.76
CA ASP A 66 1.99 10.42 -11.21
C ASP A 66 1.84 11.93 -11.33
N ARG A 67 1.44 12.42 -12.51
CA ARG A 67 1.18 13.85 -12.73
C ARG A 67 0.02 14.36 -11.87
N THR A 68 -0.99 13.54 -11.62
CA THR A 68 -2.11 13.92 -10.76
C THR A 68 -1.66 14.02 -9.30
N VAL A 69 -0.86 13.06 -8.81
CA VAL A 69 -0.28 13.11 -7.46
C VAL A 69 0.64 14.31 -7.30
N LEU A 70 1.51 14.59 -8.28
CA LEU A 70 2.37 15.77 -8.28
C LEU A 70 1.56 17.07 -8.24
N ARG A 71 0.49 17.17 -9.04
CA ARG A 71 -0.41 18.33 -9.01
C ARG A 71 -1.11 18.47 -7.66
N LEU A 72 -1.63 17.39 -7.08
CA LEU A 72 -2.28 17.41 -5.77
C LEU A 72 -1.32 17.83 -4.66
N ASN A 73 -0.08 17.32 -4.67
CA ASN A 73 0.95 17.73 -3.72
C ASN A 73 1.33 19.20 -3.90
N SER A 74 1.46 19.68 -5.14
CA SER A 74 1.76 21.10 -5.40
C SER A 74 0.63 22.01 -4.93
N LEU A 75 -0.63 21.60 -5.12
CA LEU A 75 -1.81 22.33 -4.66
C LEU A 75 -1.91 22.30 -3.14
N ALA A 76 -1.66 21.16 -2.50
CA ALA A 76 -1.65 21.03 -1.05
C ALA A 76 -0.59 21.96 -0.42
N ASN A 77 0.62 21.98 -0.98
CA ASN A 77 1.71 22.87 -0.52
C ASN A 77 1.36 24.35 -0.75
N SER A 78 0.73 24.68 -1.88
CA SER A 78 0.23 26.04 -2.13
C SER A 78 -0.90 26.45 -1.17
N SER A 79 -1.73 25.50 -0.75
CA SER A 79 -2.84 25.72 0.17
C SER A 79 -2.35 25.96 1.59
N GLN A 80 -1.29 25.28 2.02
CA GLN A 80 -0.64 25.53 3.31
C GLN A 80 0.00 26.91 3.36
N ALA A 81 0.70 27.31 2.29
CA ALA A 81 1.27 28.66 2.18
C ALA A 81 0.17 29.74 2.15
N ARG A 82 -0.95 29.49 1.45
CA ARG A 82 -2.11 30.38 1.41
C ARG A 82 -2.84 30.44 2.76
N LEU A 83 -2.96 29.31 3.46
CA LEU A 83 -3.55 29.24 4.79
C LEU A 83 -2.71 30.02 5.81
N GLN A 84 -1.38 29.85 5.81
CA GLN A 84 -0.48 30.66 6.64
C GLN A 84 -0.68 32.14 6.35
N LYS A 85 -0.71 32.55 5.08
CA LYS A 85 -0.95 33.94 4.68
C LYS A 85 -2.31 34.48 5.16
N LEU A 86 -3.36 33.66 5.07
CA LEU A 86 -4.69 34.01 5.55
C LEU A 86 -4.74 34.13 7.08
N LEU A 87 -4.10 33.20 7.81
CA LEU A 87 -3.97 33.25 9.26
C LEU A 87 -3.20 34.49 9.71
N THR A 88 -2.13 34.85 9.01
CA THR A 88 -1.39 36.10 9.30
C THR A 88 -2.25 37.33 9.01
N SER A 89 -3.07 37.29 7.94
CA SER A 89 -3.96 38.40 7.60
C SER A 89 -5.12 38.57 8.59
N GLU A 90 -5.66 37.47 9.12
CA GLU A 90 -6.73 37.49 10.13
C GLU A 90 -6.20 37.92 11.51
N GLN A 91 -5.00 37.47 11.91
CA GLN A 91 -4.36 37.94 13.16
C GLN A 91 -4.07 39.45 13.15
N ASN A 92 -3.86 40.04 11.98
CA ASN A 92 -3.63 41.48 11.83
C ASN A 92 -4.92 42.31 11.70
N ARG A 93 -6.10 41.67 11.67
CA ARG A 93 -7.38 42.36 11.50
C ARG A 93 -7.91 42.81 12.86
N LYS A 94 -7.79 44.10 13.15
CA LYS A 94 -8.43 44.74 14.33
C LYS A 94 -9.95 44.74 14.15
N PHE A 95 -10.64 43.82 14.82
CA PHE A 95 -12.10 43.81 14.87
C PHE A 95 -12.60 45.01 15.69
N THR A 96 -13.44 45.85 15.08
CA THR A 96 -14.18 46.90 15.79
C THR A 96 -15.54 46.37 16.21
N PHE A 97 -15.81 46.42 17.52
CA PHE A 97 -16.96 45.81 18.21
C PHE A 97 -18.35 46.29 17.73
N LYS A 98 -18.41 47.26 16.80
CA LYS A 98 -19.64 47.93 16.36
C LYS A 98 -20.40 47.16 15.27
N ASP A 99 -19.73 46.31 14.49
CA ASP A 99 -20.36 45.52 13.41
C ASP A 99 -21.05 44.24 13.90
N TRP A 100 -20.67 43.75 15.09
CA TRP A 100 -21.15 42.48 15.63
C TRP A 100 -22.62 42.53 16.12
N LEU A 101 -23.11 43.73 16.47
CA LEU A 101 -24.40 43.92 17.15
C LEU A 101 -25.63 44.05 16.24
N MET A 102 -25.49 44.16 14.91
CA MET A 102 -26.59 44.64 14.03
C MET A 102 -27.17 43.63 13.01
N SER A 103 -27.04 42.31 13.19
CA SER A 103 -27.63 41.34 12.24
C SER A 103 -28.55 40.31 12.90
N GLY A 104 -29.75 40.14 12.35
CA GLY A 104 -30.91 39.52 12.99
C GLY A 104 -30.79 38.01 13.29
N PHE A 105 -31.36 37.62 14.42
CA PHE A 105 -31.27 36.28 15.03
C PHE A 105 -31.97 35.17 14.21
N GLY A 106 -33.08 35.47 13.52
CA GLY A 106 -33.89 34.46 12.80
C GLY A 106 -33.24 33.91 11.52
N ARG A 107 -32.51 34.75 10.76
CA ARG A 107 -31.74 34.29 9.59
C ARG A 107 -30.52 33.46 10.00
N ARG A 108 -29.96 33.71 11.19
CA ARG A 108 -28.76 33.03 11.70
C ARG A 108 -29.01 31.57 12.08
N LEU A 109 -30.19 31.24 12.62
CA LEU A 109 -30.54 29.86 13.02
C LEU A 109 -30.71 28.92 11.82
N ALA A 110 -31.42 29.35 10.77
CA ALA A 110 -31.60 28.55 9.57
C ALA A 110 -30.28 28.36 8.79
N THR A 111 -29.46 29.42 8.69
CA THR A 111 -28.16 29.33 8.01
C THR A 111 -27.17 28.47 8.79
N ALA A 112 -27.17 28.54 10.13
CA ALA A 112 -26.33 27.68 10.96
C ALA A 112 -26.73 26.21 10.88
N ALA A 113 -28.03 25.88 10.83
CA ALA A 113 -28.49 24.51 10.68
C ALA A 113 -28.08 23.90 9.33
N VAL A 114 -28.21 24.64 8.22
CA VAL A 114 -27.76 24.20 6.89
C VAL A 114 -26.23 24.04 6.85
N LEU A 115 -25.47 24.97 7.43
CA LEU A 115 -24.01 24.86 7.52
C LEU A 115 -23.55 23.69 8.40
N MET A 116 -24.29 23.33 9.45
CA MET A 116 -24.02 22.16 10.28
C MET A 116 -24.31 20.84 9.56
N ILE A 117 -25.40 20.77 8.79
CA ILE A 117 -25.75 19.59 7.99
C ILE A 117 -24.76 19.42 6.83
N VAL A 118 -24.49 20.48 6.07
CA VAL A 118 -23.50 20.46 4.98
C VAL A 118 -22.09 20.23 5.54
N GLY A 119 -21.74 20.87 6.65
CA GLY A 119 -20.45 20.68 7.32
C GLY A 119 -20.26 19.25 7.84
N SER A 120 -21.27 18.65 8.46
CA SER A 120 -21.19 17.26 8.94
C SER A 120 -21.10 16.25 7.79
N LEU A 121 -21.84 16.44 6.70
CA LEU A 121 -21.73 15.60 5.49
C LEU A 121 -20.38 15.76 4.79
N LEU A 122 -19.82 16.97 4.73
CA LEU A 122 -18.49 17.22 4.19
C LEU A 122 -17.38 16.67 5.07
N ILE A 123 -17.50 16.71 6.40
CA ILE A 123 -16.49 16.17 7.32
C ILE A 123 -16.44 14.64 7.24
N THR A 124 -17.58 13.96 7.15
CA THR A 124 -17.62 12.48 7.04
C THR A 124 -17.09 12.00 5.69
N SER A 125 -17.51 12.64 4.59
CA SER A 125 -17.00 12.33 3.25
C SER A 125 -15.51 12.68 3.10
N PHE A 126 -15.06 13.82 3.66
CA PHE A 126 -13.64 14.19 3.67
C PHE A 126 -12.78 13.22 4.50
N ARG A 127 -13.29 12.70 5.63
CA ARG A 127 -12.59 11.67 6.42
C ARG A 127 -12.47 10.34 5.67
N ALA A 128 -13.53 9.92 4.98
CA ALA A 128 -13.51 8.70 4.17
C ALA A 128 -12.55 8.81 2.97
N VAL A 129 -12.61 9.93 2.25
CA VAL A 129 -11.75 10.20 1.08
C VAL A 129 -10.29 10.38 1.51
N SER A 130 -10.03 11.09 2.62
CA SER A 130 -8.66 11.28 3.13
C SER A 130 -8.03 9.97 3.63
N GLY A 131 -8.81 9.08 4.26
CA GLY A 131 -8.33 7.76 4.65
C GLY A 131 -7.95 6.88 3.46
N TYR A 132 -8.80 6.84 2.43
CA TYR A 132 -8.52 6.10 1.20
C TYR A 132 -7.32 6.68 0.44
N ALA A 133 -7.29 8.00 0.24
CA ALA A 133 -6.18 8.69 -0.43
C ALA A 133 -4.87 8.53 0.33
N ARG A 134 -4.89 8.59 1.67
CA ARG A 134 -3.71 8.35 2.51
C ARG A 134 -3.22 6.91 2.35
N HIS A 135 -4.10 5.93 2.43
CA HIS A 135 -3.73 4.52 2.23
C HIS A 135 -3.09 4.30 0.85
N HIS A 136 -3.70 4.84 -0.21
CA HIS A 136 -3.13 4.75 -1.55
C HIS A 136 -1.77 5.44 -1.65
N SER A 137 -1.61 6.63 -1.06
CA SER A 137 -0.34 7.36 -1.03
C SER A 137 0.75 6.58 -0.29
N LEU A 138 0.44 6.02 0.88
CA LEU A 138 1.39 5.20 1.66
C LEU A 138 1.80 3.94 0.89
N ARG A 139 0.83 3.28 0.24
CA ARG A 139 1.10 2.14 -0.64
C ARG A 139 2.08 2.50 -1.75
N GLN A 140 1.82 3.60 -2.47
CA GLN A 140 2.68 4.09 -3.55
C GLN A 140 4.08 4.46 -3.03
N GLN A 141 4.18 5.04 -1.84
CA GLN A 141 5.48 5.31 -1.21
C GLN A 141 6.26 4.03 -0.92
N CYS A 142 5.61 3.00 -0.36
CA CYS A 142 6.28 1.71 -0.15
C CYS A 142 6.69 1.08 -1.50
N GLN A 143 5.88 1.21 -2.57
CA GLN A 143 6.27 0.74 -3.91
C GLN A 143 7.52 1.47 -4.43
N MET A 144 7.55 2.81 -4.33
CA MET A 144 8.71 3.60 -4.73
C MET A 144 9.97 3.26 -3.93
N GLN A 145 9.84 2.99 -2.62
CA GLN A 145 10.96 2.53 -1.78
C GLN A 145 11.51 1.18 -2.26
N GLN A 146 10.63 0.21 -2.57
CA GLN A 146 11.08 -1.08 -3.10
C GLN A 146 11.76 -0.93 -4.47
N SER A 147 11.26 -0.04 -5.34
CA SER A 147 11.93 0.30 -6.60
C SER A 147 13.28 0.98 -6.38
N SER A 148 13.41 1.84 -5.36
CA SER A 148 14.69 2.46 -4.94
C SER A 148 15.69 1.38 -4.47
N ILE A 149 15.23 0.42 -3.67
CA ILE A 149 16.04 -0.73 -3.25
C ILE A 149 16.51 -1.53 -4.47
N PHE A 150 15.63 -1.80 -5.44
CA PHE A 150 16.00 -2.49 -6.68
C PHE A 150 17.06 -1.74 -7.49
N GLN A 151 16.89 -0.43 -7.65
CA GLN A 151 17.88 0.41 -8.34
C GLN A 151 19.24 0.39 -7.62
N GLY A 152 19.24 0.50 -6.28
CA GLY A 152 20.46 0.41 -5.49
C GLY A 152 21.13 -0.97 -5.58
N LEU A 153 20.34 -2.06 -5.62
CA LEU A 153 20.82 -3.41 -5.87
C LEU A 153 21.46 -3.52 -7.27
N HIS A 154 20.81 -2.98 -8.30
CA HIS A 154 21.33 -2.99 -9.66
C HIS A 154 22.65 -2.20 -9.78
N ASN A 155 22.74 -1.03 -9.15
CA ASN A 155 23.95 -0.23 -9.10
C ASN A 155 25.08 -0.97 -8.37
N TYR A 156 24.77 -1.63 -7.24
CA TYR A 156 25.75 -2.47 -6.54
C TYR A 156 26.29 -3.57 -7.45
N ILE A 157 25.40 -4.31 -8.12
CA ILE A 157 25.77 -5.39 -9.04
C ILE A 157 26.65 -4.89 -10.17
N SER A 158 26.31 -3.73 -10.74
CA SER A 158 27.11 -3.08 -11.78
C SER A 158 28.51 -2.71 -11.30
N ASP A 159 28.64 -2.21 -10.08
CA ASP A 159 29.93 -1.80 -9.50
C ASP A 159 30.78 -2.98 -9.00
N HIS A 160 30.20 -4.18 -8.89
CA HIS A 160 30.85 -5.39 -8.37
C HIS A 160 30.86 -6.52 -9.42
N ASP A 161 31.16 -6.18 -10.69
CA ASP A 161 31.36 -7.14 -11.78
C ASP A 161 30.20 -8.14 -11.98
N GLY A 162 28.97 -7.68 -11.78
CA GLY A 162 27.77 -8.50 -11.92
C GLY A 162 27.45 -9.38 -10.70
N GLN A 163 28.19 -9.25 -9.59
CA GLN A 163 27.95 -10.01 -8.37
C GLN A 163 26.90 -9.37 -7.48
N SER A 164 25.91 -10.17 -7.06
CA SER A 164 24.93 -9.76 -6.05
C SER A 164 25.58 -9.59 -4.67
N PRO A 165 25.01 -8.74 -3.79
CA PRO A 165 25.46 -8.65 -2.41
C PRO A 165 25.43 -10.02 -1.73
N ALA A 166 26.58 -10.44 -1.20
CA ALA A 166 26.74 -11.74 -0.56
C ALA A 166 27.56 -11.60 0.72
N VAL A 167 27.18 -12.38 1.73
CA VAL A 167 27.90 -12.51 3.01
C VAL A 167 28.08 -14.01 3.25
N ALA A 168 29.27 -14.42 3.69
CA ALA A 168 29.58 -15.82 3.93
C ALA A 168 28.54 -16.47 4.85
N THR A 169 27.99 -17.61 4.45
CA THR A 169 27.01 -18.40 5.19
C THR A 169 27.22 -19.88 4.83
N SER A 170 26.98 -20.76 5.79
CA SER A 170 27.04 -22.21 5.64
C SER A 170 25.65 -22.79 5.47
N ALA A 171 25.55 -23.93 4.79
CA ALA A 171 24.28 -24.64 4.66
C ALA A 171 23.75 -25.05 6.04
N GLY A 172 22.52 -24.64 6.36
CA GLY A 172 21.89 -24.92 7.65
C GLY A 172 22.11 -23.82 8.70
N ASP A 173 22.85 -22.76 8.38
CA ASP A 173 22.92 -21.58 9.25
C ASP A 173 21.53 -20.96 9.42
N PRO A 174 21.22 -20.43 10.62
CA PRO A 174 19.98 -19.72 10.83
C PRO A 174 19.92 -18.45 9.99
N TRP A 175 18.73 -18.07 9.50
CA TRP A 175 18.52 -16.83 8.74
C TRP A 175 17.72 -15.79 9.51
N TRP A 176 17.19 -16.14 10.69
CA TRP A 176 16.15 -15.39 11.39
C TRP A 176 16.66 -14.33 12.37
N LYS A 177 17.97 -14.30 12.67
CA LYS A 177 18.56 -13.45 13.72
C LYS A 177 18.78 -12.01 13.27
N VAL A 178 17.74 -11.38 12.70
CA VAL A 178 17.76 -9.99 12.22
C VAL A 178 18.15 -9.05 13.35
N GLY A 179 19.27 -8.34 13.21
CA GLY A 179 19.83 -7.55 14.31
C GLY A 179 21.16 -8.06 14.84
N ASP A 180 21.50 -9.33 14.60
CA ASP A 180 22.73 -9.92 15.12
C ASP A 180 23.97 -9.20 14.55
N GLN A 181 24.89 -8.82 15.45
CA GLN A 181 26.16 -8.16 15.13
C GLN A 181 27.37 -9.11 15.32
N GLY A 182 27.12 -10.40 15.58
CA GLY A 182 28.13 -11.46 15.64
C GLY A 182 28.93 -11.61 14.34
N ASP A 183 30.09 -12.29 14.41
CA ASP A 183 30.92 -12.54 13.22
C ASP A 183 30.27 -13.51 12.24
N GLU A 184 29.54 -14.50 12.75
CA GLU A 184 28.76 -15.45 11.98
C GLU A 184 27.56 -14.77 11.34
N ASN A 185 27.21 -15.17 10.11
CA ASN A 185 26.06 -14.61 9.39
C ASN A 185 24.80 -15.43 9.67
N HIS A 186 24.00 -14.95 10.60
CA HIS A 186 22.76 -15.61 11.00
C HIS A 186 21.48 -14.86 10.62
N SER A 187 21.60 -13.90 9.71
CA SER A 187 20.52 -12.99 9.34
C SER A 187 20.45 -12.81 7.83
N ASN A 188 19.28 -13.08 7.26
CA ASN A 188 19.01 -12.90 5.84
C ASN A 188 19.17 -11.42 5.40
N THR A 189 18.98 -10.46 6.32
CA THR A 189 19.05 -9.03 6.01
C THR A 189 20.48 -8.52 5.84
N ARG A 190 21.51 -9.23 6.31
CA ARG A 190 22.90 -8.76 6.22
C ARG A 190 23.36 -8.48 4.79
N ARG A 191 22.94 -9.32 3.84
CA ARG A 191 23.30 -9.13 2.43
C ARG A 191 22.72 -7.84 1.87
N VAL A 192 21.48 -7.49 2.21
CA VAL A 192 20.86 -6.23 1.77
C VAL A 192 21.31 -5.03 2.59
N TYR A 193 21.75 -5.25 3.83
CA TYR A 193 22.40 -4.22 4.63
C TYR A 193 23.70 -3.72 4.00
N LEU A 194 24.39 -4.52 3.17
CA LEU A 194 25.53 -4.05 2.38
C LEU A 194 25.17 -2.87 1.49
N LEU A 195 23.94 -2.81 0.95
CA LEU A 195 23.47 -1.69 0.14
C LEU A 195 23.41 -0.39 0.95
N VAL A 196 22.95 -0.48 2.21
CA VAL A 196 22.93 0.66 3.14
C VAL A 196 24.35 1.05 3.52
N LYS A 197 25.16 0.08 3.95
CA LYS A 197 26.53 0.27 4.43
C LYS A 197 27.44 0.92 3.38
N LYS A 198 27.23 0.60 2.11
CA LYS A 198 27.99 1.12 0.96
C LYS A 198 27.37 2.36 0.33
N GLY A 199 26.20 2.80 0.80
CA GLY A 199 25.56 4.03 0.34
C GLY A 199 24.75 3.91 -0.95
N TYR A 200 24.42 2.69 -1.39
CA TYR A 200 23.56 2.46 -2.56
C TYR A 200 22.09 2.73 -2.27
N VAL A 201 21.66 2.50 -1.03
CA VAL A 201 20.25 2.65 -0.60
C VAL A 201 20.19 3.36 0.75
N LYS A 202 19.18 4.22 0.93
CA LYS A 202 18.95 4.89 2.22
C LYS A 202 18.35 3.90 3.22
N PRO A 203 18.72 3.93 4.51
CA PRO A 203 18.13 3.03 5.50
C PRO A 203 16.62 3.21 5.64
N THR A 204 16.10 4.43 5.42
CA THR A 204 14.66 4.72 5.43
C THR A 204 13.89 4.00 4.34
N ASP A 205 14.55 3.60 3.24
CA ASP A 205 13.87 2.90 2.14
C ASP A 205 13.55 1.45 2.53
N PHE A 206 14.16 0.91 3.59
CA PHE A 206 13.87 -0.42 4.14
C PHE A 206 12.70 -0.45 5.13
N VAL A 207 12.04 0.68 5.34
CA VAL A 207 10.91 0.83 6.26
C VAL A 207 9.68 1.32 5.50
N CYS A 208 8.68 0.45 5.35
CA CYS A 208 7.42 0.80 4.70
C CYS A 208 6.67 1.82 5.57
N PRO A 209 6.36 3.02 5.06
CA PRO A 209 5.67 4.06 5.82
C PRO A 209 4.24 3.70 6.24
N ALA A 210 3.65 2.63 5.69
CA ALA A 210 2.36 2.11 6.13
C ALA A 210 2.47 1.19 7.35
N CYS A 211 3.66 0.68 7.67
CA CYS A 211 3.89 -0.22 8.79
C CYS A 211 3.89 0.53 10.12
N GLU A 212 3.05 0.10 11.06
CA GLU A 212 2.94 0.70 12.40
C GLU A 212 4.18 0.42 13.28
N HIS A 213 4.89 -0.67 13.01
CA HIS A 213 6.00 -1.17 13.85
C HIS A 213 7.38 -0.75 13.31
N GLY A 214 7.42 -0.06 12.18
CA GLY A 214 8.66 0.38 11.54
C GLY A 214 9.21 1.66 12.16
N GLU A 215 10.51 1.71 12.39
CA GLU A 215 11.23 2.89 12.87
C GLU A 215 12.29 3.31 11.86
N ASN A 216 12.41 4.61 11.60
CA ASN A 216 13.44 5.14 10.72
C ASN A 216 14.79 5.19 11.45
N LEU A 217 15.79 4.53 10.87
CA LEU A 217 17.15 4.56 11.40
C LEU A 217 17.81 5.91 11.09
N GLN A 218 17.96 6.76 12.11
CA GLN A 218 18.68 8.04 11.99
C GLN A 218 20.12 7.88 12.46
N MET A 219 21.00 7.54 11.52
CA MET A 219 22.43 7.38 11.77
C MET A 219 23.24 8.01 10.63
N THR A 220 24.43 8.53 10.97
CA THR A 220 25.39 8.99 9.97
C THR A 220 26.00 7.79 9.22
N PRO A 221 26.55 7.99 8.00
CA PRO A 221 27.26 6.93 7.29
C PRO A 221 28.39 6.30 8.11
N SER A 222 29.11 7.09 8.93
CA SER A 222 30.16 6.58 9.80
C SER A 222 29.64 5.70 10.93
N GLN A 223 28.45 5.98 11.47
CA GLN A 223 27.79 5.11 12.44
C GLN A 223 27.31 3.81 11.79
N LEU A 224 26.66 3.89 10.63
CA LEU A 224 26.17 2.72 9.87
C LEU A 224 27.30 1.76 9.51
N SER A 225 28.49 2.28 9.16
CA SER A 225 29.64 1.45 8.81
C SER A 225 30.09 0.46 9.90
N LYS A 226 29.77 0.75 11.17
CA LYS A 226 30.13 -0.06 12.34
C LYS A 226 29.23 -1.29 12.52
N PHE A 227 28.05 -1.29 11.94
CA PHE A 227 27.13 -2.41 12.02
C PHE A 227 27.41 -3.43 10.90
N LYS A 228 27.05 -4.67 11.16
CA LYS A 228 27.07 -5.79 10.20
C LYS A 228 25.68 -6.07 9.62
N ASP A 229 24.64 -5.64 10.33
CA ASP A 229 23.24 -5.78 9.95
C ASP A 229 22.45 -4.53 10.36
N PHE A 230 21.17 -4.45 9.99
CA PHE A 230 20.22 -3.54 10.63
C PHE A 230 20.28 -3.75 12.15
N PRO A 231 20.23 -2.70 13.01
CA PRO A 231 20.41 -2.87 14.45
C PRO A 231 19.32 -3.72 15.12
N SER A 232 18.14 -3.79 14.50
CA SER A 232 17.02 -4.61 14.95
C SER A 232 15.96 -4.64 13.84
N ARG A 233 15.04 -5.59 13.93
CA ARG A 233 13.95 -5.78 12.98
C ARG A 233 13.03 -4.57 12.77
N ARG A 234 12.94 -3.67 13.75
CA ARG A 234 12.13 -2.44 13.61
C ARG A 234 12.63 -1.52 12.48
N TYR A 235 13.90 -1.64 12.10
CA TYR A 235 14.53 -0.83 11.05
C TYR A 235 14.45 -1.48 9.66
N ILE A 236 13.74 -2.61 9.54
CA ILE A 236 13.55 -3.34 8.29
C ILE A 236 12.20 -4.06 8.27
N THR A 237 11.23 -3.50 7.56
CA THR A 237 9.85 -4.02 7.52
C THR A 237 9.57 -4.80 6.25
N TYR A 238 10.59 -5.38 5.64
CA TYR A 238 10.48 -6.18 4.41
C TYR A 238 11.05 -7.57 4.65
N SER A 239 10.65 -8.52 3.82
CA SER A 239 11.20 -9.88 3.81
C SER A 239 11.81 -10.17 2.46
N PHE A 240 12.88 -10.96 2.44
CA PHE A 240 13.74 -11.19 1.29
C PHE A 240 13.87 -12.67 0.99
N GLN A 241 14.03 -12.98 -0.29
CA GLN A 241 14.19 -14.36 -0.74
C GLN A 241 15.40 -15.04 -0.11
N ILE A 242 15.25 -16.17 0.57
CA ILE A 242 16.42 -16.92 1.03
C ILE A 242 17.22 -17.40 -0.18
N SER A 243 18.55 -17.30 -0.11
CA SER A 243 19.43 -17.74 -1.20
C SER A 243 19.14 -19.18 -1.60
N CYS A 244 18.70 -19.39 -2.84
CA CYS A 244 18.47 -20.72 -3.40
C CYS A 244 19.79 -21.45 -3.67
N ARG A 245 19.78 -22.78 -3.54
CA ARG A 245 20.99 -23.58 -3.79
C ARG A 245 21.41 -23.55 -5.25
N HIS A 246 22.73 -23.45 -5.43
CA HIS A 246 23.52 -24.01 -6.53
C HIS A 246 22.97 -25.35 -7.05
N THR A 247 22.29 -25.41 -8.20
CA THR A 247 22.29 -26.68 -8.95
C THR A 247 23.71 -26.96 -9.42
N SER A 248 24.09 -28.25 -9.52
CA SER A 248 25.40 -28.70 -9.99
C SER A 248 25.77 -28.19 -11.39
N ASN A 249 24.79 -27.69 -12.15
CA ASN A 249 24.96 -27.07 -13.47
C ASN A 249 25.11 -25.52 -13.42
N GLY A 250 25.24 -24.92 -12.24
CA GLY A 250 25.49 -23.49 -12.06
C GLY A 250 24.30 -22.57 -12.37
N LYS A 251 23.12 -23.12 -12.70
CA LYS A 251 21.94 -22.32 -13.01
C LYS A 251 21.37 -21.72 -11.72
N LEU A 252 21.35 -20.39 -11.62
CA LEU A 252 20.67 -19.63 -10.58
C LEU A 252 19.20 -19.52 -10.95
N LEU A 253 18.33 -20.10 -10.13
CA LEU A 253 16.96 -20.44 -10.52
C LEU A 253 15.88 -19.63 -9.79
N CYS A 254 16.30 -18.65 -9.01
CA CYS A 254 15.42 -17.86 -8.17
C CYS A 254 15.58 -16.38 -8.51
N ARG A 255 14.72 -15.86 -9.39
CA ARG A 255 14.66 -14.42 -9.71
C ARG A 255 13.24 -13.88 -9.92
N ASN A 256 12.17 -14.69 -9.77
CA ASN A 256 10.84 -14.13 -9.97
C ASN A 256 10.46 -13.16 -8.86
N VAL A 257 10.72 -13.50 -7.60
CA VAL A 257 10.37 -12.66 -6.44
C VAL A 257 11.60 -12.50 -5.57
N ILE A 258 11.97 -11.26 -5.23
CA ILE A 258 13.19 -10.98 -4.46
C ILE A 258 12.91 -10.38 -3.09
N MET A 259 11.81 -9.65 -2.95
CA MET A 259 11.42 -8.98 -1.71
C MET A 259 9.90 -8.78 -1.67
N SER A 260 9.33 -8.73 -0.47
CA SER A 260 7.97 -8.25 -0.24
C SER A 260 7.88 -7.45 1.06
N ASP A 261 6.70 -6.88 1.32
CA ASP A 261 6.32 -6.51 2.68
C ASP A 261 6.50 -7.67 3.66
N TRP A 262 6.69 -7.32 4.93
CA TRP A 262 7.01 -8.21 6.05
C TRP A 262 6.21 -9.53 6.03
N ASN A 263 6.93 -10.66 6.06
CA ASN A 263 6.34 -12.00 6.17
C ASN A 263 5.56 -12.17 7.49
N PRO A 264 4.23 -12.42 7.42
CA PRO A 264 3.37 -12.52 8.58
C PRO A 264 3.58 -13.79 9.43
N VAL A 265 4.23 -14.82 8.90
CA VAL A 265 4.54 -16.07 9.61
C VAL A 265 5.56 -15.81 10.73
N PHE A 266 6.45 -14.85 10.54
CA PHE A 266 7.58 -14.60 11.43
C PHE A 266 7.49 -13.27 12.15
N GLU A 267 6.32 -12.69 12.39
CA GLU A 267 6.22 -11.40 13.08
C GLU A 267 6.72 -11.44 14.52
N GLU A 268 6.48 -12.57 15.19
CA GLU A 268 6.92 -12.83 16.56
C GLU A 268 8.14 -13.76 16.52
N LEU A 269 9.33 -13.17 16.39
CA LEU A 269 10.60 -13.89 16.59
C LEU A 269 11.23 -13.51 17.92
N PRO A 270 12.04 -14.40 18.53
CA PRO A 270 12.79 -14.07 19.74
C PRO A 270 13.79 -12.94 19.50
N ASP A 271 13.81 -11.95 20.39
CA ASP A 271 14.90 -10.95 20.43
C ASP A 271 16.19 -11.53 21.06
N ASP A 272 16.05 -12.61 21.82
CA ASP A 272 17.16 -13.36 22.42
C ASP A 272 17.62 -14.46 21.47
N PHE A 273 18.74 -14.21 20.79
CA PHE A 273 19.35 -15.09 19.80
C PHE A 273 19.92 -16.40 20.34
N SER A 274 19.92 -16.62 21.66
CA SER A 274 20.22 -17.92 22.26
C SER A 274 19.04 -18.89 22.21
N LYS A 275 17.82 -18.38 22.00
CA LYS A 275 16.60 -19.18 21.94
C LYS A 275 16.46 -19.86 20.57
N GLN A 276 15.83 -21.03 20.57
CA GLN A 276 15.44 -21.70 19.34
C GLN A 276 14.14 -21.11 18.80
N VAL A 277 14.05 -20.99 17.48
CA VAL A 277 12.79 -20.69 16.79
C VAL A 277 12.04 -22.01 16.56
N ASN A 278 10.73 -21.99 16.77
CA ASN A 278 9.85 -23.08 16.42
C ASN A 278 8.48 -22.50 16.05
N VAL A 279 8.29 -22.18 14.78
CA VAL A 279 7.03 -21.68 14.24
C VAL A 279 6.29 -22.82 13.58
N ARG A 280 5.18 -23.26 14.18
CA ARG A 280 4.28 -24.23 13.58
C ARG A 280 3.17 -23.52 12.82
N LEU A 281 3.06 -23.81 11.52
CA LEU A 281 1.98 -23.29 10.69
C LEU A 281 0.62 -23.77 11.20
N ASN A 282 -0.36 -22.87 11.09
CA ASN A 282 -1.75 -23.16 11.38
C ASN A 282 -2.63 -22.44 10.37
N LYS A 283 -3.93 -22.78 10.34
CA LYS A 283 -4.90 -22.21 9.38
C LYS A 283 -4.95 -20.68 9.42
N LYS A 284 -4.68 -20.04 10.56
CA LYS A 284 -4.63 -18.59 10.66
C LYS A 284 -3.39 -18.05 9.96
N LEU A 285 -2.20 -18.55 10.30
CA LEU A 285 -0.93 -18.11 9.69
C LEU A 285 -0.90 -18.28 8.18
N LEU A 286 -1.55 -19.32 7.65
CA LEU A 286 -1.68 -19.58 6.21
C LEU A 286 -2.60 -18.61 5.46
N THR A 287 -3.40 -17.79 6.16
CA THR A 287 -4.32 -16.83 5.53
C THR A 287 -3.91 -15.37 5.73
N LEU A 288 -2.89 -15.11 6.56
CA LEU A 288 -2.42 -13.76 6.81
C LEU A 288 -1.62 -13.23 5.62
N ASN A 289 -1.92 -11.99 5.24
CA ASN A 289 -1.05 -11.12 4.45
C ASN A 289 -0.13 -10.30 5.38
N SER A 290 0.80 -9.55 4.81
CA SER A 290 1.71 -8.69 5.59
C SER A 290 0.97 -7.70 6.50
N ASN A 291 1.54 -7.42 7.67
CA ASN A 291 1.04 -6.38 8.56
C ASN A 291 1.29 -4.96 8.06
N ASN A 292 2.21 -4.75 7.10
CA ASN A 292 2.57 -3.42 6.61
C ASN A 292 1.37 -2.62 6.09
N HIS A 293 0.36 -3.28 5.53
CA HIS A 293 -0.88 -2.65 5.04
C HIS A 293 -2.12 -3.19 5.74
N ASN A 294 -2.05 -3.45 7.05
CA ASN A 294 -3.16 -3.94 7.85
C ASN A 294 -3.81 -5.22 7.27
N ARG A 295 -2.98 -6.17 6.80
CA ARG A 295 -3.42 -7.45 6.20
C ARG A 295 -4.21 -7.34 4.89
N ARG A 296 -4.31 -6.16 4.29
CA ARG A 296 -5.07 -5.96 3.03
C ARG A 296 -4.33 -6.46 1.78
N GLY A 297 -3.04 -6.74 1.92
CA GLY A 297 -2.14 -7.16 0.86
C GLY A 297 -0.71 -6.76 1.18
N GLN A 298 0.16 -6.92 0.19
CA GLN A 298 1.59 -6.64 0.26
C GLN A 298 2.11 -6.15 -1.08
N ASN A 299 3.07 -5.24 -1.03
CA ASN A 299 3.95 -4.97 -2.14
C ASN A 299 4.93 -6.12 -2.30
N VAL A 300 5.11 -6.55 -3.54
CA VAL A 300 6.02 -7.61 -3.95
C VAL A 300 6.91 -7.07 -5.07
N LEU A 301 8.21 -7.11 -4.84
CA LEU A 301 9.24 -6.74 -5.81
C LEU A 301 9.72 -7.98 -6.55
N PHE A 302 9.59 -7.92 -7.87
CA PHE A 302 10.01 -8.95 -8.81
C PHE A 302 11.46 -8.69 -9.26
N GLY A 303 12.16 -9.73 -9.72
CA GLY A 303 13.57 -9.59 -10.14
C GLY A 303 13.80 -8.80 -11.43
N ASP A 304 12.72 -8.44 -12.14
CA ASP A 304 12.73 -7.48 -13.26
C ASP A 304 12.63 -6.01 -12.80
N GLY A 305 12.46 -5.78 -11.49
CA GLY A 305 12.32 -4.45 -10.88
C GLY A 305 10.89 -3.96 -10.76
N ARG A 306 9.90 -4.71 -11.25
CA ARG A 306 8.48 -4.38 -11.10
C ARG A 306 8.07 -4.56 -9.64
N VAL A 307 7.26 -3.64 -9.13
CA VAL A 307 6.67 -3.74 -7.79
C VAL A 307 5.16 -3.74 -7.90
N GLU A 308 4.51 -4.78 -7.40
CA GLU A 308 3.05 -4.90 -7.42
C GLU A 308 2.46 -5.06 -6.04
N PHE A 309 1.31 -4.43 -5.83
CA PHE A 309 0.52 -4.67 -4.62
C PHE A 309 -0.42 -5.85 -4.85
N LEU A 310 -0.11 -6.99 -4.24
CA LEU A 310 -0.91 -8.19 -4.30
C LEU A 310 -1.84 -8.27 -3.07
N LYS A 311 -3.11 -8.58 -3.30
CA LYS A 311 -4.09 -8.86 -2.22
C LYS A 311 -3.98 -10.29 -1.68
N THR A 312 -3.20 -11.11 -2.37
CA THR A 312 -2.98 -12.53 -2.06
C THR A 312 -1.50 -12.77 -1.93
N ARG A 313 -1.14 -13.74 -1.09
CA ARG A 313 0.24 -14.23 -0.90
C ARG A 313 0.72 -15.20 -1.99
N PHE A 314 -0.15 -15.54 -2.93
CA PHE A 314 0.14 -16.51 -3.97
C PHE A 314 0.61 -15.87 -5.27
N ILE A 315 1.64 -16.45 -5.87
CA ILE A 315 2.07 -16.20 -7.25
C ILE A 315 2.01 -17.54 -8.00
N GLY A 316 1.03 -17.67 -8.87
CA GLY A 316 0.67 -18.98 -9.42
C GLY A 316 0.16 -19.90 -8.30
N THR A 317 0.83 -21.03 -8.11
CA THR A 317 0.51 -22.01 -7.06
C THR A 317 1.35 -21.86 -5.80
N ASP A 318 2.38 -21.02 -5.81
CA ASP A 318 3.34 -20.89 -4.72
C ASP A 318 2.96 -19.77 -3.76
N ASP A 319 3.24 -19.96 -2.47
CA ASP A 319 3.02 -18.97 -1.41
C ASP A 319 4.34 -18.28 -1.06
N ILE A 320 4.43 -16.97 -1.30
CA ILE A 320 5.68 -16.22 -1.11
C ILE A 320 6.18 -16.21 0.34
N PHE A 321 5.34 -16.57 1.31
CA PHE A 321 5.66 -16.49 2.75
C PHE A 321 5.92 -17.85 3.40
N THR A 322 5.76 -18.98 2.70
CA THR A 322 6.00 -20.32 3.24
C THR A 322 6.70 -21.20 2.23
N LEU A 323 7.56 -22.08 2.72
CA LEU A 323 8.12 -23.17 1.95
C LEU A 323 7.06 -24.22 1.62
N GLN A 324 7.22 -24.87 0.47
CA GLN A 324 6.42 -26.03 0.11
C GLN A 324 6.70 -27.19 1.07
N ASP A 325 5.66 -27.96 1.40
CA ASP A 325 5.74 -29.16 2.26
C ASP A 325 6.37 -28.95 3.65
N THR A 326 6.35 -27.71 4.17
CA THR A 326 6.96 -27.37 5.47
C THR A 326 5.93 -26.79 6.44
N ASP A 327 5.62 -27.55 7.50
CA ASP A 327 4.67 -27.13 8.54
C ASP A 327 5.34 -26.54 9.79
N VAL A 328 6.64 -26.74 9.97
CA VAL A 328 7.39 -26.30 11.15
C VAL A 328 8.70 -25.66 10.72
N TYR A 329 8.94 -24.44 11.19
CA TYR A 329 10.14 -23.66 10.92
C TYR A 329 10.98 -23.52 12.18
N GLN A 330 12.26 -23.86 12.05
CA GLN A 330 13.34 -23.72 13.02
C GLN A 330 14.27 -22.54 12.66
N GLY A 331 14.05 -21.93 11.48
CA GLY A 331 14.75 -20.73 11.06
C GLY A 331 16.05 -21.01 10.31
N SER A 332 16.22 -22.22 9.79
CA SER A 332 17.36 -22.66 8.98
C SER A 332 16.94 -23.38 7.69
N GLU A 333 15.62 -23.42 7.42
CA GLU A 333 15.07 -24.04 6.24
C GLU A 333 15.47 -23.28 4.96
N SER A 334 15.48 -23.98 3.83
CA SER A 334 15.80 -23.42 2.51
C SER A 334 14.80 -23.93 1.46
N PRO A 335 14.50 -23.12 0.42
CA PRO A 335 13.70 -23.56 -0.73
C PRO A 335 14.14 -24.92 -1.27
N SER A 336 13.17 -25.81 -1.48
CA SER A 336 13.40 -27.17 -1.98
C SER A 336 13.47 -27.23 -3.51
N CYS A 337 12.87 -26.26 -4.20
CA CYS A 337 12.82 -26.19 -5.66
C CYS A 337 12.84 -24.75 -6.18
N GLU A 338 12.98 -24.60 -7.50
CA GLU A 338 13.13 -23.32 -8.21
C GLU A 338 11.86 -22.44 -8.14
N THR A 339 10.72 -23.07 -7.93
CA THR A 339 9.41 -22.40 -7.90
C THR A 339 8.98 -21.99 -6.50
N ASP A 340 9.79 -22.32 -5.48
CA ASP A 340 9.54 -21.97 -4.08
C ASP A 340 10.22 -20.63 -3.77
N PHE A 341 9.43 -19.56 -3.74
CA PHE A 341 9.94 -18.19 -3.65
C PHE A 341 10.42 -17.79 -2.26
N PHE A 342 10.00 -18.53 -1.23
CA PHE A 342 10.09 -18.24 0.20
C PHE A 342 10.87 -16.98 0.61
N LEU A 343 10.11 -15.96 1.01
CA LEU A 343 10.62 -14.69 1.52
C LEU A 343 10.64 -14.72 3.04
N ALA A 344 11.84 -14.64 3.62
CA ALA A 344 12.05 -14.65 5.06
C ALA A 344 12.59 -13.30 5.55
N PRO A 345 12.46 -12.99 6.85
CA PRO A 345 13.01 -11.78 7.45
C PRO A 345 14.48 -11.63 7.12
#